data_AF-A0A3L6SXN6-F1
#
_entry.id   AF-A0A3L6SXN6-F1
#
_cell.length_a   1.000
_cell.length_b   1.000
_cell.length_c   1.000
_cell.angle_alpha   90.00
_cell.angle_beta   90.00
_cell.angle_gamma   90.00
#
_symmetry.space_group_name_H-M   'P 1'
#
loop_
_entity.id
_entity.type
_entity.pdbx_description
1 polymer ?
#
loop_
_entity_poly.entity_id
_entity_poly.type
_entity_poly.pdbx_seq_one_letter_code
_entity_poly.pdbx_strand_id
1 'polypeptide(L)'
;MPPTPRKPKVPPTKPQRRPRSLSRLDFRSPADGAWYGARVAVQRGALRVMYEEFLEEEDEWYDPAALAAASPSSAAREVAALRARFRAASTPLDDARCRDLRAGAPLCVACPLDGDLLKFYDAVLESVVPAAHGIVDGEERCTCRFTVRWTDGPRAGSREEVGVEQVCCVKPSPVQDPVLIEFLDGVTKLLGDGNSGGATASQENGAVAAAEGGVPADAPPGFYRKFGVGRQQE
;
A
#
# COMPACT_ATOMS: atom_id res chain seq x y z
N MET A 1 12.25 -44.44 -51.47
CA MET A 1 12.47 -43.49 -50.36
C MET A 1 11.41 -43.73 -49.30
N PRO A 2 11.77 -43.99 -48.03
CA PRO A 2 10.78 -44.15 -46.97
C PRO A 2 10.29 -42.77 -46.49
N PRO A 3 9.02 -42.62 -46.07
CA PRO A 3 8.54 -41.38 -45.46
C PRO A 3 9.11 -41.23 -44.04
N THR A 4 9.54 -40.02 -43.71
CA THR A 4 10.11 -39.64 -42.40
C THR A 4 9.05 -39.67 -41.28
N PRO A 5 9.43 -40.02 -40.04
CA PRO A 5 8.50 -40.03 -38.93
C PRO A 5 8.17 -38.61 -38.47
N ARG A 6 6.87 -38.31 -38.36
CA ARG A 6 6.37 -37.04 -37.82
C ARG A 6 6.67 -36.96 -36.32
N LYS A 7 7.31 -35.86 -35.91
CA LYS A 7 7.59 -35.55 -34.48
C LYS A 7 6.27 -35.44 -33.69
N PRO A 8 6.21 -35.95 -32.45
CA PRO A 8 5.04 -35.77 -31.59
C PRO A 8 4.79 -34.29 -31.29
N LYS A 9 3.53 -33.89 -31.44
CA LYS A 9 3.03 -32.54 -31.14
C LYS A 9 2.97 -32.40 -29.61
N VAL A 10 3.83 -31.55 -29.05
CA VAL A 10 3.82 -31.21 -27.62
C VAL A 10 2.43 -30.65 -27.27
N PRO A 11 1.73 -31.18 -26.25
CA PRO A 11 0.43 -30.65 -25.86
C PRO A 11 0.60 -29.24 -25.29
N PRO A 12 -0.37 -28.33 -25.52
CA PRO A 12 -0.28 -26.96 -25.02
C PRO A 12 -0.17 -26.97 -23.50
N THR A 13 0.86 -26.30 -22.99
CA THR A 13 1.09 -26.03 -21.57
C THR A 13 -0.18 -25.48 -20.96
N LYS A 14 -0.73 -26.17 -19.94
CA LYS A 14 -1.88 -25.69 -19.17
C LYS A 14 -1.60 -24.25 -18.70
N PRO A 15 -2.56 -23.32 -18.76
CA PRO A 15 -2.35 -21.98 -18.26
C PRO A 15 -1.95 -22.08 -16.78
N GLN A 16 -0.74 -21.62 -16.46
CA GLN A 16 -0.30 -21.50 -15.08
C GLN A 16 -1.33 -20.62 -14.35
N ARG A 17 -1.74 -21.07 -13.16
CA ARG A 17 -2.70 -20.34 -12.33
C ARG A 17 -2.19 -18.91 -12.12
N ARG A 18 -3.02 -17.93 -12.50
CA ARG A 18 -2.77 -16.49 -12.32
C ARG A 18 -2.36 -16.20 -10.87
N PRO A 19 -1.48 -15.21 -10.61
CA PRO A 19 -1.11 -14.83 -9.25
C PRO A 19 -2.37 -14.42 -8.46
N ARG A 20 -2.46 -14.87 -7.21
CA ARG A 20 -3.70 -14.93 -6.41
C ARG A 20 -4.05 -13.65 -5.63
N SER A 21 -3.49 -12.50 -5.99
CA SER A 21 -3.97 -11.21 -5.48
C SER A 21 -4.19 -10.24 -6.65
N LEU A 22 -5.43 -9.78 -6.79
CA LEU A 22 -5.83 -8.71 -7.73
C LEU A 22 -6.42 -7.51 -6.98
N SER A 23 -6.55 -7.61 -5.64
CA SER A 23 -7.14 -6.57 -4.81
C SER A 23 -6.22 -5.36 -4.78
N ARG A 24 -6.77 -4.18 -5.05
CA ARG A 24 -6.07 -2.93 -4.76
C ARG A 24 -6.12 -2.67 -3.26
N LEU A 25 -4.96 -2.40 -2.68
CA LEU A 25 -4.79 -2.02 -1.29
C LEU A 25 -4.23 -0.60 -1.23
N ASP A 26 -4.38 0.06 -0.10
CA ASP A 26 -3.43 1.11 0.25
C ASP A 26 -2.34 0.48 1.12
N PHE A 27 -1.09 0.81 0.81
CA PHE A 27 0.09 0.46 1.58
C PHE A 27 0.76 1.73 2.13
N ARG A 28 1.10 1.70 3.42
CA ARG A 28 1.80 2.80 4.07
C ARG A 28 3.31 2.61 3.96
N SER A 29 3.97 3.44 3.16
CA SER A 29 5.41 3.35 2.92
C SER A 29 6.20 3.55 4.22
N PRO A 30 7.21 2.71 4.50
CA PRO A 30 8.10 2.91 5.64
C PRO A 30 9.03 4.12 5.45
N ALA A 31 9.31 4.55 4.21
CA ALA A 31 10.27 5.60 3.92
C ALA A 31 9.78 7.00 4.32
N ASP A 32 8.50 7.28 4.12
CA ASP A 32 7.92 8.61 4.36
C ASP A 32 6.58 8.62 5.10
N GLY A 33 6.06 7.42 5.43
CA GLY A 33 4.80 7.27 6.14
C GLY A 33 3.55 7.64 5.34
N ALA A 34 3.64 7.89 4.03
CA ALA A 34 2.50 8.20 3.17
C ALA A 34 1.79 6.91 2.69
N TRP A 35 0.53 7.06 2.30
CA TRP A 35 -0.30 5.98 1.77
C TRP A 35 -0.29 5.95 0.24
N TYR A 36 0.00 4.78 -0.31
CA TYR A 36 0.09 4.53 -1.74
C TYR A 36 -0.83 3.42 -2.18
N GLY A 37 -1.38 3.53 -3.41
CA GLY A 37 -2.04 2.39 -4.04
C GLY A 37 -1.03 1.28 -4.29
N ALA A 38 -1.35 0.05 -3.86
CA ALA A 38 -0.45 -1.08 -3.97
C ALA A 38 -1.17 -2.40 -4.26
N ARG A 39 -0.39 -3.36 -4.75
CA ARG A 39 -0.75 -4.78 -4.93
C ARG A 39 0.27 -5.64 -4.23
N VAL A 40 -0.12 -6.85 -3.88
CA VAL A 40 0.80 -7.79 -3.23
C VAL A 40 0.90 -9.11 -3.99
N ALA A 41 2.08 -9.73 -3.94
CA ALA A 41 2.31 -11.06 -4.46
C ALA A 41 3.35 -11.77 -3.58
N VAL A 42 3.33 -13.10 -3.57
CA VAL A 42 4.46 -13.87 -3.04
C VAL A 42 5.36 -14.27 -4.21
N GLN A 43 6.62 -13.88 -4.16
CA GLN A 43 7.62 -14.17 -5.19
C GLN A 43 8.87 -14.72 -4.50
N ARG A 44 9.32 -15.91 -4.93
CA ARG A 44 10.48 -16.61 -4.33
C ARG A 44 10.38 -16.79 -2.80
N GLY A 45 9.16 -16.91 -2.26
CA GLY A 45 8.91 -17.08 -0.83
C GLY A 45 8.81 -15.78 -0.01
N ALA A 46 9.19 -14.64 -0.58
CA ALA A 46 9.03 -13.33 0.04
C ALA A 46 7.71 -12.65 -0.39
N LEU A 47 7.15 -11.83 0.49
CA LEU A 47 6.05 -10.94 0.13
C LEU A 47 6.63 -9.73 -0.61
N ARG A 48 6.17 -9.52 -1.84
CA ARG A 48 6.45 -8.34 -2.65
C ARG A 48 5.25 -7.39 -2.59
N VAL A 49 5.51 -6.14 -2.27
CA VAL A 49 4.54 -5.05 -2.35
C VAL A 49 4.88 -4.22 -3.58
N MET A 50 3.96 -4.19 -4.54
CA MET A 50 4.10 -3.48 -5.80
C MET A 50 3.31 -2.18 -5.72
N TYR A 51 3.98 -1.04 -5.82
CA TYR A 51 3.29 0.24 -5.89
C TYR A 51 2.66 0.44 -7.27
N GLU A 52 1.41 0.91 -7.36
CA GLU A 52 0.68 0.95 -8.64
C GLU A 52 1.18 2.01 -9.63
N GLU A 53 1.86 3.05 -9.15
CA GLU A 53 2.30 4.21 -9.95
C GLU A 53 3.83 4.30 -10.04
N PHE A 54 4.55 3.31 -9.52
CA PHE A 54 6.01 3.28 -9.51
C PHE A 54 6.52 2.05 -10.23
N LEU A 55 7.82 2.10 -10.54
CA LEU A 55 8.51 0.99 -11.17
C LEU A 55 8.92 -0.05 -10.13
N GLU A 56 9.32 -1.23 -10.63
CA GLU A 56 9.65 -2.38 -9.79
C GLU A 56 10.86 -2.15 -8.87
N GLU A 57 11.69 -1.14 -9.15
CA GLU A 57 12.83 -0.76 -8.31
C GLU A 57 12.38 -0.28 -6.92
N GLU A 58 11.21 0.34 -6.87
CA GLU A 58 10.65 0.94 -5.65
C GLU A 58 9.87 -0.09 -4.83
N ASP A 59 9.69 -1.32 -5.32
CA ASP A 59 8.89 -2.34 -4.64
C ASP A 59 9.52 -2.77 -3.31
N GLU A 60 8.66 -3.02 -2.31
CA GLU A 60 9.09 -3.48 -1.00
C GLU A 60 9.09 -5.01 -0.93
N TRP A 61 10.08 -5.57 -0.23
CA TRP A 61 10.25 -7.01 -0.07
C TRP A 61 10.33 -7.39 1.40
N TYR A 62 9.51 -8.36 1.80
CA TYR A 62 9.49 -8.88 3.17
C TYR A 62 9.80 -10.38 3.17
N ASP A 63 10.95 -10.72 3.73
CA ASP A 63 11.38 -12.10 3.90
C ASP A 63 10.75 -12.71 5.16
N PRO A 64 10.11 -13.90 5.07
CA PRO A 64 9.45 -14.51 6.20
C PRO A 64 10.42 -14.96 7.30
N ALA A 65 11.65 -15.37 6.95
CA ALA A 65 12.64 -15.78 7.94
C ALA A 65 13.21 -14.57 8.70
N ALA A 66 13.42 -13.45 8.01
CA ALA A 66 13.82 -12.19 8.63
C ALA A 66 12.78 -11.70 9.65
N LEU A 67 11.49 -11.74 9.30
CA LEU A 67 10.39 -11.40 10.21
C LEU A 67 10.28 -12.36 11.41
N ALA A 68 10.77 -13.59 11.27
CA ALA A 68 10.73 -14.62 12.30
C ALA A 68 12.04 -14.77 13.10
N ALA A 69 13.09 -13.99 12.76
CA ALA A 69 14.42 -14.16 13.34
C ALA A 69 14.51 -13.68 14.80
N ALA A 70 13.65 -12.74 15.21
CA ALA A 70 13.62 -12.21 16.56
C ALA A 70 12.89 -13.15 17.53
N SER A 71 12.96 -12.86 18.84
CA SER A 71 12.14 -13.54 19.86
C SER A 71 10.67 -13.60 19.43
N PRO A 72 9.91 -14.67 19.74
CA PRO A 72 8.51 -14.81 19.32
C PRO A 72 7.64 -13.58 19.60
N SER A 73 7.86 -12.90 20.73
CA SER A 73 7.13 -11.67 21.07
C SER A 73 7.49 -10.48 20.17
N SER A 74 8.75 -10.37 19.74
CA SER A 74 9.21 -9.32 18.82
C SER A 74 8.72 -9.59 17.41
N ALA A 75 8.87 -10.83 16.93
CA ALA A 75 8.39 -11.23 15.61
C ALA A 75 6.87 -11.05 15.48
N ALA A 76 6.09 -11.39 16.52
CA ALA A 76 4.65 -11.11 16.54
C ALA A 76 4.33 -9.61 16.41
N ARG A 77 5.14 -8.73 17.02
CA ARG A 77 4.99 -7.28 16.88
C ARG A 77 5.37 -6.80 15.50
N GLU A 78 6.40 -7.38 14.88
CA GLU A 78 6.82 -7.06 13.50
C GLU A 78 5.76 -7.48 12.48
N VAL A 79 5.20 -8.68 12.61
CA VAL A 79 4.08 -9.15 11.78
C VAL A 79 2.86 -8.24 11.95
N ALA A 80 2.55 -7.84 13.19
CA ALA A 80 1.45 -6.90 13.45
C ALA A 80 1.72 -5.51 12.85
N ALA A 81 2.95 -5.01 12.95
CA ALA A 81 3.36 -3.73 12.36
C ALA A 81 3.30 -3.76 10.83
N LEU A 82 3.74 -4.86 10.21
CA LEU A 82 3.61 -5.06 8.77
C LEU A 82 2.14 -5.09 8.34
N ARG A 83 1.30 -5.84 9.05
CA ARG A 83 -0.15 -5.90 8.78
C ARG A 83 -0.80 -4.51 8.87
N ALA A 84 -0.41 -3.71 9.85
CA ALA A 84 -0.95 -2.36 10.06
C ALA A 84 -0.59 -1.37 8.94
N ARG A 85 0.41 -1.68 8.10
CA ARG A 85 0.73 -0.89 6.90
C ARG A 85 -0.21 -1.16 5.72
N PHE A 86 -1.12 -2.12 5.83
CA PHE A 86 -2.10 -2.40 4.77
C PHE A 86 -3.50 -2.04 5.22
N ARG A 87 -4.26 -1.49 4.27
CA ARG A 87 -5.71 -1.35 4.41
C ARG A 87 -6.40 -1.55 3.06
N ALA A 88 -7.72 -1.69 3.10
CA ALA A 88 -8.51 -1.61 1.88
C ALA A 88 -8.29 -0.26 1.19
N ALA A 89 -8.19 -0.27 -0.15
CA ALA A 89 -7.98 0.96 -0.91
C ALA A 89 -8.99 2.04 -0.52
N SER A 90 -8.49 3.22 -0.14
CA SER A 90 -9.32 4.38 0.17
C SER A 90 -10.05 4.83 -1.10
N THR A 91 -11.29 5.24 -0.94
CA THR A 91 -12.14 5.67 -2.06
C THR A 91 -12.25 7.19 -2.04
N PRO A 92 -11.99 7.90 -3.15
CA PRO A 92 -12.27 9.34 -3.25
C PRO A 92 -13.67 9.66 -2.75
N LEU A 93 -13.81 10.76 -2.01
CA LEU A 93 -15.12 11.24 -1.58
C LEU A 93 -15.90 11.69 -2.81
N ASP A 94 -17.06 11.07 -3.02
CA ASP A 94 -17.97 11.44 -4.09
C ASP A 94 -18.72 12.73 -3.71
N ASP A 95 -18.84 13.65 -4.67
CA ASP A 95 -19.45 14.96 -4.51
C ASP A 95 -20.89 14.86 -3.96
N ALA A 96 -21.68 13.89 -4.43
CA ALA A 96 -23.05 13.68 -3.96
C ALA A 96 -23.09 13.08 -2.54
N ARG A 97 -22.01 12.43 -2.10
CA ARG A 97 -21.89 11.76 -0.81
C ARG A 97 -21.16 12.57 0.25
N CYS A 98 -20.76 13.81 -0.04
CA CYS A 98 -20.09 14.67 0.92
C CYS A 98 -20.86 14.86 2.24
N ARG A 99 -22.20 14.80 2.17
CA ARG A 99 -23.12 14.98 3.30
C ARG A 99 -23.22 13.73 4.19
N ASP A 100 -22.70 12.59 3.76
CA ASP A 100 -22.65 11.36 4.56
C ASP A 100 -21.57 11.42 5.63
N LEU A 101 -20.54 12.25 5.44
CA LEU A 101 -19.41 12.35 6.37
C LEU A 101 -19.84 12.95 7.72
N ARG A 102 -19.23 12.43 8.79
CA ARG A 102 -19.49 12.83 10.17
C ARG A 102 -18.18 13.07 10.91
N ALA A 103 -18.18 14.02 11.83
CA ALA A 103 -17.05 14.28 12.71
C ALA A 103 -16.56 12.97 13.37
N GLY A 104 -15.24 12.82 13.46
CA GLY A 104 -14.56 11.60 13.88
C GLY A 104 -14.29 10.57 12.77
N ALA A 105 -14.80 10.76 11.55
CA ALA A 105 -14.53 9.83 10.46
C ALA A 105 -13.02 9.80 10.11
N PRO A 106 -12.41 8.61 9.97
CA PRO A 106 -11.04 8.49 9.49
C PRO A 106 -10.99 8.77 7.99
N LEU A 107 -10.07 9.64 7.60
CA LEU A 107 -9.87 10.08 6.24
C LEU A 107 -8.40 9.89 5.84
N CYS A 108 -8.20 9.74 4.54
CA CYS A 108 -6.91 9.78 3.88
C CYS A 108 -6.90 11.04 3.03
N VAL A 109 -6.07 12.02 3.38
CA VAL A 109 -6.13 13.38 2.84
C VAL A 109 -4.87 13.70 2.05
N ALA A 110 -5.06 14.31 0.89
CA ALA A 110 -3.98 14.80 0.06
C ALA A 110 -3.30 16.00 0.72
N CYS A 111 -2.00 15.88 0.99
CA CYS A 111 -1.13 16.86 1.60
C CYS A 111 -0.17 17.39 0.53
N PRO A 112 -0.33 18.64 0.08
CA PRO A 112 0.66 19.30 -0.75
C PRO A 112 1.95 19.51 0.04
N LEU A 113 3.07 19.12 -0.56
CA LEU A 113 4.44 19.32 -0.10
C LEU A 113 5.17 20.20 -1.12
N ASP A 114 6.40 20.59 -0.79
CA ASP A 114 7.22 21.42 -1.67
C ASP A 114 7.48 20.73 -3.03
N GLY A 115 7.62 21.54 -4.09
CA GLY A 115 7.96 21.04 -5.44
C GLY A 115 6.83 20.27 -6.13
N ASP A 116 5.57 20.70 -5.95
CA ASP A 116 4.37 20.08 -6.53
C ASP A 116 4.14 18.62 -6.13
N LEU A 117 4.82 18.17 -5.07
CA LEU A 117 4.70 16.82 -4.57
C LEU A 117 3.42 16.69 -3.73
N LEU A 118 2.52 15.80 -4.15
CA LEU A 118 1.29 15.50 -3.43
C LEU A 118 1.38 14.11 -2.80
N LYS A 119 1.25 14.02 -1.47
CA LYS A 119 1.22 12.74 -0.74
C LYS A 119 -0.05 12.59 0.07
N PHE A 120 -0.39 11.38 0.45
CA PHE A 120 -1.61 11.10 1.20
C PHE A 120 -1.29 10.63 2.62
N TYR A 121 -1.89 11.26 3.61
CA TYR A 121 -1.70 10.93 5.02
C TYR A 121 -3.03 10.80 5.75
N ASP A 122 -3.01 10.17 6.93
CA ASP A 122 -4.21 10.00 7.73
C ASP A 122 -4.59 11.28 8.46
N ALA A 123 -5.88 11.56 8.46
CA ALA A 123 -6.50 12.61 9.23
C ALA A 123 -7.85 12.14 9.77
N VAL A 124 -8.40 12.89 10.72
CA VAL A 124 -9.78 12.71 11.18
C VAL A 124 -10.59 13.94 10.83
N LEU A 125 -11.83 13.73 10.40
CA LEU A 125 -12.76 14.82 10.15
C LEU A 125 -13.17 15.46 11.48
N GLU A 126 -13.04 16.78 11.61
CA GLU A 126 -13.55 17.51 12.77
C GLU A 126 -14.91 18.15 12.48
N SER A 127 -15.07 18.79 11.32
CA SER A 127 -16.33 19.43 10.92
C SER A 127 -16.47 19.56 9.40
N VAL A 128 -17.71 19.71 8.94
CA VAL A 128 -18.04 20.02 7.55
C VAL A 128 -18.76 21.36 7.51
N VAL A 129 -18.28 22.29 6.68
CA VAL A 129 -18.97 23.52 6.35
C VAL A 129 -19.72 23.28 5.03
N PRO A 130 -21.05 23.08 5.08
CA PRO A 130 -21.83 22.82 3.88
C PRO A 130 -21.90 24.06 3.00
N ALA A 131 -21.82 23.86 1.69
CA ALA A 131 -22.01 24.90 0.69
C ALA A 131 -23.00 24.42 -0.37
N ALA A 132 -23.57 25.36 -1.15
CA ALA A 132 -24.41 25.01 -2.28
C ALA A 132 -23.55 24.35 -3.36
N HIS A 133 -23.90 23.13 -3.75
CA HIS A 133 -23.19 22.43 -4.82
C HIS A 133 -23.44 23.12 -6.16
N GLY A 134 -22.40 23.17 -6.98
CA GLY A 134 -22.49 23.65 -8.35
C GLY A 134 -22.90 22.53 -9.30
N ILE A 135 -23.31 22.90 -10.52
CA ILE A 135 -23.38 21.98 -11.65
C ILE A 135 -22.32 22.43 -12.66
N VAL A 136 -21.38 21.56 -12.98
CA VAL A 136 -20.34 21.81 -13.99
C VAL A 136 -20.43 20.70 -15.02
N ASP A 137 -20.59 21.06 -16.29
CA ASP A 137 -20.75 20.11 -17.41
C ASP A 137 -21.88 19.07 -17.22
N GLY A 138 -22.92 19.43 -16.44
CA GLY A 138 -24.05 18.55 -16.13
C GLY A 138 -23.82 17.62 -14.93
N GLU A 139 -22.66 17.68 -14.29
CA GLU A 139 -22.32 16.91 -13.09
C GLU A 139 -22.33 17.78 -11.83
N GLU A 140 -22.80 17.22 -10.71
CA GLU A 140 -22.78 17.90 -9.41
C GLU A 140 -21.34 18.05 -8.91
N ARG A 141 -20.96 19.29 -8.58
CA ARG A 141 -19.68 19.59 -7.96
C ARG A 141 -19.84 20.07 -6.53
N CYS A 142 -19.23 19.33 -5.61
CA CYS A 142 -19.22 19.67 -4.20
C CYS A 142 -18.26 20.84 -3.94
N THR A 143 -18.77 21.88 -3.30
CA THR A 143 -18.03 23.07 -2.87
C THR A 143 -17.88 23.16 -1.35
N CYS A 144 -18.38 22.14 -0.63
CA CYS A 144 -18.25 22.04 0.83
C CYS A 144 -16.78 22.05 1.26
N ARG A 145 -16.54 22.52 2.48
CA ARG A 145 -15.22 22.54 3.09
C ARG A 145 -15.16 21.61 4.28
N PHE A 146 -14.06 20.87 4.41
CA PHE A 146 -13.87 19.86 5.45
C PHE A 146 -12.72 20.28 6.34
N THR A 147 -13.01 20.55 7.61
CA THR A 147 -11.96 20.78 8.60
C THR A 147 -11.46 19.43 9.08
N VAL A 148 -10.20 19.14 8.82
CA VAL A 148 -9.55 17.89 9.22
C VAL A 148 -8.45 18.17 10.25
N ARG A 149 -8.19 17.20 11.12
CA ARG A 149 -7.01 17.19 11.97
C ARG A 149 -6.12 16.05 11.55
N TRP A 150 -4.91 16.38 11.12
CA TRP A 150 -3.91 15.42 10.70
C TRP A 150 -3.53 14.52 11.88
N THR A 151 -3.60 13.20 11.70
CA THR A 151 -3.18 12.22 12.71
C THR A 151 -1.79 11.68 12.44
N ASP A 152 -1.31 11.85 11.21
CA ASP A 152 0.00 11.38 10.77
C ASP A 152 0.60 12.31 9.71
N GLY A 153 1.84 12.05 9.31
CA GLY A 153 2.57 12.80 8.31
C GLY A 153 3.17 14.10 8.83
N PRO A 154 3.75 14.94 7.93
CA PRO A 154 4.49 16.15 8.30
C PRO A 154 3.63 17.22 8.97
N ARG A 155 2.30 17.11 8.84
CA ARG A 155 1.32 18.05 9.41
C ARG A 155 0.64 17.51 10.68
N ALA A 156 1.06 16.37 11.22
CA ALA A 156 0.41 15.70 12.35
C ALA A 156 0.13 16.66 13.52
N GLY A 157 -1.10 16.60 14.05
CA GLY A 157 -1.58 17.46 15.13
C GLY A 157 -2.16 18.81 14.68
N SER A 158 -1.82 19.29 13.48
CA SER A 158 -2.38 20.52 12.93
C SER A 158 -3.79 20.32 12.34
N ARG A 159 -4.48 21.43 12.12
CA ARG A 159 -5.81 21.48 11.49
C ARG A 159 -5.71 22.19 10.15
N GLU A 160 -6.50 21.73 9.20
CA GLU A 160 -6.54 22.29 7.86
C GLU A 160 -7.95 22.19 7.29
N GLU A 161 -8.31 23.14 6.43
CA GLU A 161 -9.54 23.09 5.66
C GLU A 161 -9.21 22.61 4.24
N VAL A 162 -9.88 21.55 3.80
CA VAL A 162 -9.65 20.91 2.49
C VAL A 162 -10.94 20.84 1.68
N GLY A 163 -10.79 20.70 0.35
CA GLY A 163 -11.88 20.44 -0.58
C GLY A 163 -12.22 18.95 -0.71
N VAL A 164 -13.34 18.64 -1.37
CA VAL A 164 -13.80 17.26 -1.62
C VAL A 164 -12.75 16.45 -2.41
N GLU A 165 -12.08 17.12 -3.35
CA GLU A 165 -11.06 16.57 -4.25
C GLU A 165 -9.78 16.14 -3.54
N GLN A 166 -9.59 16.53 -2.28
CA GLN A 166 -8.43 16.13 -1.47
C GLN A 166 -8.75 14.98 -0.53
N VAL A 167 -10.03 14.60 -0.39
CA VAL A 167 -10.49 13.66 0.64
C VAL A 167 -10.74 12.28 0.03
N CYS A 168 -10.11 11.27 0.63
CA CYS A 168 -10.45 9.86 0.42
C CYS A 168 -11.02 9.25 1.71
N CYS A 169 -12.12 8.52 1.59
CA CYS A 169 -12.76 7.80 2.68
C CYS A 169 -11.98 6.50 3.00
N VAL A 170 -11.62 6.32 4.26
CA VAL A 170 -10.97 5.10 4.76
C VAL A 170 -12.04 4.14 5.27
N LYS A 171 -11.99 2.88 4.82
CA LYS A 171 -12.87 1.82 5.35
C LYS A 171 -12.22 1.23 6.61
N PRO A 172 -12.92 1.21 7.76
CA PRO A 172 -12.38 0.62 8.99
C PRO A 172 -12.34 -0.92 8.98
N SER A 173 -12.66 -1.56 7.84
CA SER A 173 -12.64 -3.01 7.72
C SER A 173 -11.21 -3.55 7.68
N PRO A 174 -10.92 -4.69 8.35
CA PRO A 174 -9.66 -5.38 8.19
C PRO A 174 -9.34 -5.66 6.73
N VAL A 175 -8.05 -5.61 6.36
CA VAL A 175 -7.61 -6.03 5.03
C VAL A 175 -7.97 -7.50 4.80
N GLN A 176 -8.60 -7.79 3.66
CA GLN A 176 -9.10 -9.13 3.29
C GLN A 176 -8.33 -9.75 2.11
N ASP A 177 -7.13 -9.24 1.80
CA ASP A 177 -6.37 -9.80 0.69
C ASP A 177 -5.84 -11.21 1.03
N PRO A 178 -6.21 -12.24 0.26
CA PRO A 178 -5.87 -13.62 0.59
C PRO A 178 -4.36 -13.90 0.54
N VAL A 179 -3.60 -13.23 -0.34
CA VAL A 179 -2.16 -13.44 -0.44
C VAL A 179 -1.45 -12.84 0.77
N LEU A 180 -1.84 -11.62 1.17
CA LEU A 180 -1.32 -11.01 2.39
C LEU A 180 -1.64 -11.86 3.63
N ILE A 181 -2.89 -12.31 3.76
CA ILE A 181 -3.32 -13.13 4.89
C ILE A 181 -2.54 -14.44 4.95
N GLU A 182 -2.46 -15.17 3.83
CA GLU A 182 -1.73 -16.45 3.75
C GLU A 182 -0.25 -16.29 4.11
N PHE A 183 0.39 -15.22 3.63
CA PHE A 183 1.78 -14.91 3.97
C PHE A 183 1.97 -14.65 5.47
N LEU A 184 1.18 -13.74 6.07
CA LEU A 184 1.32 -13.38 7.49
C LEU A 184 1.00 -14.55 8.42
N ASP A 185 0.01 -15.37 8.07
CA ASP A 185 -0.32 -16.60 8.81
C ASP A 185 0.83 -17.62 8.71
N GLY A 186 1.48 -17.72 7.54
CA GLY A 186 2.67 -18.53 7.34
C GLY A 186 3.81 -18.13 8.27
N VAL A 187 4.12 -16.83 8.34
CA VAL A 187 5.15 -16.30 9.27
C VAL A 187 4.77 -16.60 10.73
N THR A 188 3.51 -16.40 11.09
CA THR A 188 3.04 -16.66 12.47
C THR A 188 3.20 -18.12 12.87
N LYS A 189 2.99 -19.07 11.95
CA LYS A 189 3.22 -20.51 12.20
C LYS A 189 4.69 -20.83 12.44
N LEU A 190 5.61 -20.20 11.71
CA LEU A 190 7.05 -20.36 11.93
C LEU A 190 7.46 -19.98 13.37
N LEU A 191 6.77 -19.02 13.99
CA LEU A 191 7.01 -18.64 15.39
C LEU A 191 6.55 -19.70 16.39
N GLY A 192 5.53 -20.51 16.04
CA GLY A 192 4.99 -21.56 16.90
C GLY A 192 5.76 -22.88 16.80
N ASP A 193 6.29 -23.21 15.63
CA ASP A 193 6.98 -24.48 15.38
C ASP A 193 8.41 -24.52 15.96
N GLY A 194 8.94 -23.38 16.41
CA GLY A 194 10.27 -23.26 17.04
C GLY A 194 10.43 -23.93 18.42
N ASN A 195 9.38 -24.55 18.97
CA ASN A 195 9.43 -25.27 20.26
C ASN A 195 9.64 -26.79 20.14
N SER A 196 9.90 -27.30 18.93
CA SER A 196 10.14 -28.74 18.69
C SER A 196 11.41 -28.98 17.88
N GLY A 197 12.55 -29.14 18.55
CA GLY A 197 13.75 -29.75 17.97
C GLY A 197 15.05 -29.08 18.37
N GLY A 198 15.69 -29.59 19.43
CA GLY A 198 17.03 -29.18 19.83
C GLY A 198 18.14 -29.72 18.90
N ALA A 199 19.27 -28.99 18.97
CA ALA A 199 20.63 -29.36 18.62
C ALA A 199 20.96 -29.68 17.15
N THR A 200 21.74 -28.80 16.50
CA THR A 200 23.19 -29.02 16.31
C THR A 200 23.87 -27.70 15.95
N ALA A 201 24.99 -27.44 16.64
CA ALA A 201 25.94 -26.38 16.32
C ALA A 201 26.76 -26.70 15.06
N SER A 202 27.17 -25.68 14.31
CA SER A 202 28.56 -25.48 13.86
C SER A 202 28.73 -24.08 13.26
N GLN A 203 29.80 -23.41 13.70
CA GLN A 203 30.41 -22.19 13.15
C GLN A 203 30.87 -22.37 11.69
N GLU A 204 30.90 -21.29 10.90
CA GLU A 204 32.14 -20.53 10.62
C GLU A 204 31.86 -19.21 9.87
N ASN A 205 32.85 -18.33 9.95
CA ASN A 205 32.93 -16.90 9.68
C ASN A 205 32.81 -16.45 8.21
N GLY A 206 32.44 -15.19 8.03
CA GLY A 206 32.67 -14.43 6.81
C GLY A 206 32.34 -12.95 6.99
N ALA A 207 33.33 -12.15 7.36
CA ALA A 207 33.25 -10.69 7.39
C ALA A 207 33.27 -10.11 5.98
N VAL A 208 32.42 -9.13 5.68
CA VAL A 208 32.73 -8.06 4.71
C VAL A 208 31.86 -6.82 4.95
N ALA A 209 32.59 -5.73 5.22
CA ALA A 209 32.41 -4.35 4.78
C ALA A 209 31.06 -3.64 4.94
N ALA A 210 31.11 -2.61 5.79
CA ALA A 210 30.26 -1.44 5.72
C ALA A 210 30.30 -0.81 4.32
N ALA A 211 29.13 -0.52 3.77
CA ALA A 211 28.96 0.45 2.69
C ALA A 211 28.03 1.53 3.22
N GLU A 212 28.56 2.74 3.35
CA GLU A 212 27.76 3.94 3.61
C GLU A 212 26.77 4.14 2.46
N GLY A 213 25.48 4.09 2.77
CA GLY A 213 24.41 4.42 1.84
C GLY A 213 24.28 5.93 1.73
N GLY A 214 24.95 6.51 0.73
CA GLY A 214 24.63 7.84 0.25
C GLY A 214 23.19 7.87 -0.29
N VAL A 215 22.43 8.88 0.16
CA VAL A 215 21.06 9.15 -0.27
C VAL A 215 21.09 9.64 -1.72
N PRO A 216 20.44 8.97 -2.68
CA PRO A 216 20.05 9.61 -3.93
C PRO A 216 18.72 10.32 -3.69
N ALA A 217 18.78 11.65 -3.59
CA ALA A 217 17.62 12.49 -3.78
C ALA A 217 17.34 12.57 -5.28
N ASP A 218 16.33 11.83 -5.76
CA ASP A 218 15.61 12.14 -6.99
C ASP A 218 14.41 11.18 -7.12
N ALA A 219 13.23 11.63 -6.70
CA ALA A 219 11.97 10.95 -7.00
C ALA A 219 11.44 11.48 -8.34
N PRO A 220 11.18 10.62 -9.34
CA PRO A 220 10.70 11.07 -10.65
C PRO A 220 9.24 11.58 -10.58
N PRO A 221 8.86 12.57 -11.43
CA PRO A 221 7.53 13.15 -11.44
C PRO A 221 6.52 12.21 -12.11
N GLY A 222 5.44 11.87 -11.41
CA GLY A 222 4.44 10.96 -11.95
C GLY A 222 3.21 10.73 -11.08
N PHE A 223 2.67 11.75 -10.41
CA PHE A 223 1.50 11.59 -9.54
C PHE A 223 0.23 12.22 -10.12
N TYR A 224 -0.36 11.55 -11.11
CA TYR A 224 -1.74 11.86 -11.51
C TYR A 224 -2.47 10.58 -11.94
N ARG A 225 -3.19 9.96 -11.00
CA ARG A 225 -4.65 9.69 -11.10
C ARG A 225 -5.16 8.78 -9.96
N LYS A 226 -5.30 9.33 -8.74
CA LYS A 226 -6.44 8.93 -7.87
C LYS A 226 -7.74 9.68 -8.24
N PHE A 227 -7.62 10.82 -8.90
CA PHE A 227 -8.72 11.61 -9.41
C PHE A 227 -8.64 11.60 -10.92
N GLY A 228 -9.56 10.91 -11.58
CA GLY A 228 -9.71 11.01 -13.03
C GLY A 228 -10.14 12.43 -13.39
N VAL A 229 -9.18 13.32 -13.59
CA VAL A 229 -9.43 14.64 -14.17
C VAL A 229 -8.46 14.82 -15.34
N GLY A 230 -9.03 15.24 -16.48
CA GLY A 230 -8.31 15.45 -17.72
C GLY A 230 -7.18 16.47 -17.56
N ARG A 231 -6.14 16.27 -18.37
CA ARG A 231 -5.10 17.28 -18.63
C ARG A 231 -5.77 18.60 -18.98
N GLN A 232 -5.45 19.68 -18.26
CA GLN A 232 -5.51 21.02 -18.84
C GLN A 232 -4.09 21.40 -19.22
N GLN A 233 -3.87 21.53 -20.53
CA GLN A 233 -2.77 22.29 -21.11
C GLN A 233 -3.21 23.75 -21.13
N GLU A 234 -2.39 24.64 -20.59
CA GLU A 234 -2.15 25.96 -21.18
C GLU A 234 -0.63 26.17 -21.26
#